data_AF-A0A453FAY8-F1
#
_entry.id   AF-A0A453FAY8-F1
#
_cell.length_a   1.000
_cell.length_b   1.000
_cell.length_c   1.000
_cell.angle_alpha   90.00
_cell.angle_beta   90.00
_cell.angle_gamma   90.00
#
_symmetry.space_group_name_H-M   'P 1'
#
loop_
_entity.id
_entity.type
_entity.pdbx_description
1 polymer ?
#
loop_
_entity_poly.entity_id
_entity_poly.type
_entity_poly.pdbx_seq_one_letter_code
_entity_poly.pdbx_strand_id
1 'polypeptide(L)'
;VSNQEASVSGSQISDAGPSASGSTKTSLISPKQSAISVSEAKRHTSLFFALCTKRPTLLRQLFNVYGGSPKVVKQCIHWHIPTLVRNLGSSCPEMLDIIHSPPEGSEELVTMILQTLTEESNPSANLVVAVKHLYETKLKDASILIPLLSSFPKEEVLPIFPRLVDLSPDRFQDALARILQGSAHTGPALTPAEVLIAIHDINPEKDKVPLKKVIDACTACFEQRTVFTQQVLEKALNKLVDNVPIPLLFMRTVIQALDAFPALG
;
A
#
# COMPACT_ATOMS: atom_id res chain seq x y z
N VAL A 1 -26.58 -77.77 15.19
CA VAL A 1 -27.71 -77.86 16.15
C VAL A 1 -27.23 -78.70 17.32
N SER A 2 -27.49 -78.24 18.55
CA SER A 2 -27.04 -78.78 19.86
C SER A 2 -25.54 -78.60 20.16
N ASN A 3 -25.04 -78.34 21.38
CA ASN A 3 -25.52 -78.21 22.77
C ASN A 3 -24.32 -77.61 23.56
N GLN A 4 -24.47 -76.65 24.48
CA GLN A 4 -24.72 -76.78 25.93
C GLN A 4 -23.44 -76.69 26.84
N GLU A 5 -23.48 -75.67 27.70
CA GLU A 5 -23.04 -75.52 29.12
C GLU A 5 -21.60 -75.75 29.66
N ALA A 6 -21.34 -74.93 30.70
CA ALA A 6 -20.50 -75.16 31.89
C ALA A 6 -18.98 -74.95 31.74
N SER A 7 -18.19 -74.44 32.70
CA SER A 7 -18.36 -73.88 34.04
C SER A 7 -16.97 -73.37 34.51
N VAL A 8 -16.96 -72.28 35.29
CA VAL A 8 -16.19 -72.10 36.55
C VAL A 8 -14.64 -71.95 36.57
N SER A 9 -14.27 -70.83 37.22
CA SER A 9 -13.14 -70.52 38.13
C SER A 9 -11.70 -70.38 37.65
N GLY A 10 -11.14 -69.22 38.03
CA GLY A 10 -9.71 -68.93 38.06
C GLY A 10 -9.41 -67.59 38.74
N SER A 11 -9.61 -67.56 40.06
CA SER A 11 -9.39 -66.47 41.02
C SER A 11 -8.16 -65.57 40.78
N GLN A 12 -8.32 -64.25 40.88
CA GLN A 12 -7.24 -63.35 41.30
C GLN A 12 -7.79 -62.27 42.24
N ILE A 13 -7.53 -62.45 43.54
CA ILE A 13 -7.57 -61.41 44.56
C ILE A 13 -6.23 -61.48 45.29
N SER A 14 -5.49 -60.38 45.27
CA SER A 14 -4.59 -60.02 46.36
C SER A 14 -4.40 -58.51 46.34
N ASP A 15 -4.78 -57.91 47.46
CA ASP A 15 -4.87 -56.49 47.74
C ASP A 15 -3.58 -55.98 48.43
N ALA A 16 -3.33 -54.69 48.23
CA ALA A 16 -2.54 -53.73 49.01
C ALA A 16 -1.03 -53.92 49.32
N GLY A 17 -0.25 -52.91 48.90
CA GLY A 17 1.02 -52.49 49.49
C GLY A 17 1.75 -51.40 48.68
N PRO A 18 1.87 -50.14 49.15
CA PRO A 18 2.31 -48.99 48.35
C PRO A 18 3.83 -48.77 48.44
N SER A 19 4.47 -48.31 47.35
CA SER A 19 5.76 -47.61 47.42
C SER A 19 6.08 -46.79 46.17
N ALA A 20 5.98 -45.48 46.37
CA ALA A 20 6.85 -44.40 45.94
C ALA A 20 7.60 -44.44 44.59
N SER A 21 7.38 -43.34 43.86
CA SER A 21 8.38 -42.54 43.14
C SER A 21 8.94 -43.06 41.81
N GLY A 22 8.45 -42.42 40.73
CA GLY A 22 9.00 -42.55 39.39
C GLY A 22 8.42 -41.51 38.44
N SER A 23 8.77 -40.24 38.67
CA SER A 23 8.43 -39.09 37.82
C SER A 23 8.83 -39.36 36.36
N THR A 24 7.85 -39.56 35.49
CA THR A 24 8.04 -39.47 34.04
C THR A 24 7.06 -38.44 33.52
N LYS A 25 7.57 -37.23 33.25
CA LYS A 25 6.83 -36.11 32.65
C LYS A 25 6.38 -36.51 31.25
N THR A 26 5.20 -37.11 31.14
CA THR A 26 4.46 -37.18 29.88
C THR A 26 3.88 -35.80 29.63
N SER A 27 4.51 -35.08 28.72
CA SER A 27 4.09 -33.80 28.16
C SER A 27 2.63 -33.88 27.69
N LEU A 28 1.70 -33.44 28.54
CA LEU A 28 0.32 -33.13 28.17
C LEU A 28 0.36 -31.87 27.29
N ILE A 29 0.57 -32.07 26.00
CA ILE A 29 0.24 -31.06 24.99
C ILE A 29 -1.28 -30.94 25.01
N SER A 30 -1.79 -29.99 25.79
CA SER A 30 -3.19 -29.61 25.75
C SER A 30 -3.47 -28.89 24.42
N PRO A 31 -4.39 -29.38 23.57
CA PRO A 31 -4.85 -28.64 22.40
C PRO A 31 -5.89 -27.60 22.87
N LYS A 32 -5.42 -26.55 23.56
CA LYS A 32 -6.18 -25.32 23.77
C LYS A 32 -5.47 -24.19 23.05
N GLN A 33 -5.49 -24.24 21.71
CA GLN A 33 -5.38 -23.01 20.94
C GLN A 33 -6.65 -22.21 21.23
N SER A 34 -6.52 -21.20 22.07
CA SER A 34 -7.58 -20.25 22.38
C SER A 34 -8.04 -19.59 21.09
N ALA A 35 -9.30 -19.81 20.71
CA ALA A 35 -9.97 -18.93 19.79
C ALA A 35 -10.04 -17.55 20.46
N ILE A 36 -9.07 -16.67 20.17
CA ILE A 36 -9.06 -15.31 20.69
C ILE A 36 -10.36 -14.64 20.25
N SER A 37 -11.18 -14.24 21.22
CA SER A 37 -12.41 -13.51 20.92
C SER A 37 -12.06 -12.13 20.32
N VAL A 38 -12.84 -11.69 19.32
CA VAL A 38 -12.60 -10.40 18.64
C VAL A 38 -12.60 -9.22 19.62
N SER A 39 -13.46 -9.29 20.66
CA SER A 39 -13.54 -8.28 21.72
C SER A 39 -12.28 -8.23 22.57
N GLU A 40 -11.69 -9.39 22.90
CA GLU A 40 -10.44 -9.46 23.66
C GLU A 40 -9.26 -8.95 22.83
N ALA A 41 -9.14 -9.38 21.57
CA ALA A 41 -8.14 -8.88 20.63
C ALA A 41 -8.19 -7.35 20.53
N LYS A 42 -9.38 -6.79 20.29
CA LYS A 42 -9.57 -5.34 20.19
C LYS A 42 -9.15 -4.60 21.46
N ARG A 43 -9.52 -5.11 22.63
CA ARG A 43 -9.14 -4.51 23.93
C ARG A 43 -7.63 -4.51 24.13
N HIS A 44 -6.96 -5.63 23.84
CA HIS A 44 -5.50 -5.75 23.97
C HIS A 44 -4.77 -4.86 22.95
N THR A 45 -5.22 -4.83 21.70
CA THR A 45 -4.65 -3.93 20.67
C THR A 45 -4.81 -2.47 21.09
N SER A 46 -5.99 -2.06 21.56
CA SER A 46 -6.23 -0.69 22.02
C SER A 46 -5.31 -0.30 23.18
N LEU A 47 -5.14 -1.18 24.18
CA LEU A 47 -4.23 -0.96 25.30
C LEU A 47 -2.78 -0.82 24.82
N PHE A 48 -2.33 -1.72 23.94
CA PHE A 48 -0.97 -1.67 23.39
C PHE A 48 -0.72 -0.36 22.63
N PHE A 49 -1.69 0.12 21.85
CA PHE A 49 -1.57 1.36 21.09
C PHE A 49 -1.53 2.59 22.02
N ALA A 50 -2.27 2.56 23.12
CA ALA A 50 -2.15 3.59 24.17
C ALA A 50 -0.77 3.58 24.85
N LEU A 51 -0.07 2.44 24.87
CA LEU A 51 1.32 2.37 25.34
C LEU A 51 2.29 2.91 24.27
N CYS A 52 2.06 2.63 22.99
CA CYS A 52 2.87 3.17 21.89
C CYS A 52 2.90 4.71 21.86
N THR A 53 1.78 5.38 22.20
CA THR A 53 1.77 6.85 22.29
C THR A 53 2.63 7.39 23.43
N LYS A 54 2.89 6.58 24.48
CA LYS A 54 3.77 6.95 25.60
C LYS A 54 5.21 6.51 25.39
N ARG A 55 5.42 5.42 24.65
CA ARG A 55 6.73 4.85 24.31
C ARG A 55 6.75 4.41 22.84
N PRO A 56 7.13 5.30 21.91
CA PRO A 56 7.12 5.01 20.47
C PRO A 56 8.02 3.84 20.05
N THR A 57 9.03 3.49 20.86
CA THR A 57 9.91 2.33 20.61
C THR A 57 9.17 0.99 20.54
N LEU A 58 7.98 0.88 21.16
CA LEU A 58 7.12 -0.30 21.08
C LEU A 58 6.51 -0.50 19.69
N LEU A 59 6.47 0.55 18.86
CA LEU A 59 5.92 0.48 17.51
C LEU A 59 6.69 -0.51 16.63
N ARG A 60 8.03 -0.59 16.78
CA ARG A 60 8.85 -1.57 16.05
C ARG A 60 8.43 -3.01 16.37
N GLN A 61 8.08 -3.29 17.63
CA GLN A 61 7.64 -4.63 18.04
C GLN A 61 6.32 -5.01 17.37
N LEU A 62 5.38 -4.07 17.25
CA LEU A 62 4.12 -4.27 16.53
C LEU A 62 4.37 -4.69 15.07
N PHE A 63 5.25 -3.97 14.39
CA PHE A 63 5.58 -4.24 12.99
C PHE A 63 6.24 -5.61 12.80
N ASN A 64 7.13 -6.01 13.73
CA ASN A 64 7.79 -7.31 13.69
C ASN A 64 6.81 -8.49 13.86
N VAL A 65 5.75 -8.34 14.66
CA VAL A 65 4.76 -9.41 14.87
C VAL A 65 3.60 -9.36 13.87
N TYR A 66 3.42 -8.24 13.18
CA TYR A 66 2.29 -8.02 12.27
C TYR A 66 2.23 -9.10 11.18
N GLY A 67 3.34 -9.37 10.48
CA GLY A 67 3.38 -10.33 9.37
C GLY A 67 2.80 -11.70 9.73
N GLY A 68 3.19 -12.22 10.90
CA GLY A 68 2.74 -13.52 11.43
C GLY A 68 1.45 -13.51 12.25
N SER A 69 0.81 -12.34 12.43
CA SER A 69 -0.39 -12.23 13.28
C SER A 69 -1.65 -12.81 12.63
N PRO A 70 -2.59 -13.39 13.41
CA PRO A 70 -3.89 -13.85 12.89
C PRO A 70 -4.69 -12.72 12.23
N LYS A 71 -5.54 -13.05 11.24
CA LYS A 71 -6.36 -12.07 10.50
C LYS A 71 -7.19 -11.15 11.40
N VAL A 72 -7.79 -11.70 12.45
CA VAL A 72 -8.58 -10.94 13.43
C VAL A 72 -7.72 -9.87 14.13
N VAL A 73 -6.47 -10.21 14.47
CA VAL A 73 -5.53 -9.27 15.10
C VAL A 73 -5.09 -8.21 14.11
N LYS A 74 -4.78 -8.58 12.86
CA LYS A 74 -4.45 -7.62 11.78
C LYS A 74 -5.58 -6.60 11.58
N GLN A 75 -6.82 -7.06 11.54
CA GLN A 75 -7.99 -6.19 11.43
C GLN A 75 -8.12 -5.22 12.62
N CYS A 76 -7.88 -5.70 13.85
CA CYS A 76 -7.87 -4.82 15.02
C CYS A 76 -6.75 -3.78 14.95
N ILE A 77 -5.56 -4.18 14.48
CA ILE A 77 -4.41 -3.27 14.26
C ILE A 77 -4.78 -2.19 13.25
N HIS A 78 -5.37 -2.56 12.11
CA HIS A 78 -5.80 -1.63 11.07
C HIS A 78 -6.81 -0.59 11.58
N TRP A 79 -7.73 -0.98 12.46
CA TRP A 79 -8.66 -0.03 13.06
C TRP A 79 -8.00 1.03 13.95
N HIS A 80 -6.91 0.68 14.63
CA HIS A 80 -6.28 1.58 15.59
C HIS A 80 -5.07 2.34 15.04
N ILE A 81 -4.48 1.90 13.93
CA ILE A 81 -3.24 2.51 13.39
C ILE A 81 -3.41 3.95 12.95
N PRO A 82 -4.51 4.38 12.28
CA PRO A 82 -4.62 5.78 11.87
C PRO A 82 -4.68 6.71 13.08
N THR A 83 -5.40 6.33 14.14
CA THR A 83 -5.45 7.09 15.39
C THR A 83 -4.09 7.16 16.07
N LEU A 84 -3.32 6.07 16.10
CA LEU A 84 -1.97 6.06 16.68
C LEU A 84 -1.03 6.98 15.91
N VAL A 85 -1.03 6.89 14.58
CA VAL A 85 -0.19 7.72 13.71
C VAL A 85 -0.49 9.21 13.89
N ARG A 86 -1.78 9.59 13.92
CA ARG A 86 -2.19 10.98 14.18
C ARG A 86 -1.74 11.48 15.56
N ASN A 87 -1.76 10.61 16.58
CA ASN A 87 -1.30 10.96 17.92
C ASN A 87 0.23 11.09 18.05
N LEU A 88 0.99 10.28 17.30
CA LEU A 88 2.46 10.33 17.29
C LEU A 88 3.00 11.50 16.45
N GLY A 89 2.29 11.87 15.38
CA GLY A 89 2.66 12.95 14.47
C GLY A 89 3.76 12.58 13.47
N SER A 90 3.87 13.37 12.40
CA SER A 90 4.76 13.11 11.24
C SER A 90 6.26 13.22 11.52
N SER A 91 6.65 13.74 12.69
CA SER A 91 8.05 13.90 13.10
C SER A 91 8.56 12.78 14.02
N CYS A 92 7.77 11.74 14.29
CA CYS A 92 8.18 10.63 15.16
C CYS A 92 9.33 9.84 14.49
N PRO A 93 10.53 9.80 15.10
CA PRO A 93 11.71 9.19 14.48
C PRO A 93 11.57 7.66 14.34
N GLU A 94 10.91 6.99 15.29
CA GLU A 94 10.66 5.55 15.22
C GLU A 94 9.77 5.17 14.03
N MET A 95 8.83 6.05 13.67
CA MET A 95 7.96 5.84 12.52
C MET A 95 8.73 6.02 11.20
N LEU A 96 9.60 7.04 11.12
CA LEU A 96 10.47 7.23 9.96
C LEU A 96 11.46 6.07 9.78
N ASP A 97 12.03 5.55 10.87
CA ASP A 97 12.90 4.37 10.85
C ASP A 97 12.15 3.13 10.32
N ILE A 98 10.90 2.94 10.76
CA ILE A 98 10.05 1.85 10.27
C ILE A 98 9.76 1.97 8.78
N ILE A 99 9.47 3.17 8.28
CA ILE A 99 9.22 3.42 6.85
C ILE A 99 10.49 3.19 6.03
N HIS A 100 11.65 3.62 6.55
CA HIS A 100 12.94 3.44 5.86
C HIS A 100 13.33 1.96 5.75
N SER A 101 13.08 1.17 6.81
CA SER A 101 13.42 -0.26 6.87
C SER A 101 12.26 -1.06 7.48
N PRO A 102 11.23 -1.39 6.68
CA PRO A 102 10.07 -2.10 7.17
C PRO A 102 10.39 -3.58 7.41
N PRO A 103 9.86 -4.20 8.48
CA PRO A 103 10.01 -5.63 8.70
C PRO A 103 9.19 -6.39 7.66
N GLU A 104 9.62 -7.61 7.35
CA GLU A 104 8.98 -8.46 6.35
C GLU A 104 7.52 -8.74 6.71
N GLY A 105 6.62 -8.56 5.73
CA GLY A 105 5.18 -8.79 5.91
C GLY A 105 4.43 -7.61 6.52
N SER A 106 5.07 -6.45 6.70
CA SER A 106 4.47 -5.20 7.24
C SER A 106 4.08 -4.16 6.19
N GLU A 107 4.21 -4.49 4.90
CA GLU A 107 4.09 -3.56 3.77
C GLU A 107 2.73 -2.87 3.74
N GLU A 108 1.65 -3.61 3.98
CA GLU A 108 0.30 -3.08 4.08
C GLU A 108 0.15 -2.06 5.21
N LEU A 109 0.80 -2.32 6.36
CA LEU A 109 0.76 -1.42 7.49
C LEU A 109 1.53 -0.14 7.21
N VAL A 110 2.68 -0.24 6.51
CA VAL A 110 3.44 0.93 6.04
C VAL A 110 2.58 1.78 5.12
N THR A 111 1.91 1.20 4.12
CA THR A 111 1.03 1.93 3.21
C THR A 111 -0.08 2.68 3.97
N MET A 112 -0.66 2.06 5.00
CA MET A 112 -1.70 2.69 5.83
C MET A 112 -1.16 3.86 6.67
N ILE A 113 0.06 3.74 7.22
CA ILE A 113 0.75 4.84 7.90
C ILE A 113 1.01 5.98 6.93
N LEU A 114 1.54 5.68 5.74
CA LEU A 114 1.86 6.69 4.73
C LEU A 114 0.62 7.48 4.31
N GLN A 115 -0.50 6.79 4.05
CA GLN A 115 -1.78 7.44 3.76
C GLN A 115 -2.22 8.35 4.92
N THR A 116 -2.19 7.84 6.15
CA THR A 116 -2.61 8.63 7.32
C THR A 116 -1.76 9.89 7.51
N LEU A 117 -0.44 9.81 7.29
CA LEU A 117 0.47 10.96 7.44
C LEU A 117 0.27 12.05 6.38
N THR A 118 -0.26 11.66 5.22
CA THR A 118 -0.35 12.50 4.01
C THR A 118 -1.78 12.92 3.68
N GLU A 119 -2.76 12.56 4.53
CA GLU A 119 -4.15 12.99 4.46
C GLU A 119 -4.32 14.49 4.75
N GLU A 120 -3.72 14.99 5.84
CA GLU A 120 -4.01 16.34 6.35
C GLU A 120 -2.79 17.28 6.42
N SER A 121 -1.60 16.82 6.02
CA SER A 121 -0.38 17.61 6.13
C SER A 121 0.52 17.49 4.92
N ASN A 122 1.24 18.57 4.62
CA ASN A 122 2.34 18.52 3.66
C ASN A 122 3.43 17.60 4.21
N PRO A 123 3.86 16.58 3.45
CA PRO A 123 4.85 15.63 3.93
C PRO A 123 6.18 16.34 4.25
N SER A 124 6.83 15.94 5.34
CA SER A 124 8.14 16.47 5.70
C SER A 124 9.21 15.99 4.72
N ALA A 125 10.29 16.75 4.55
CA ALA A 125 11.40 16.37 3.67
C ALA A 125 12.01 14.99 4.04
N ASN A 126 12.10 14.68 5.34
CA ASN A 126 12.59 13.40 5.82
C ASN A 126 11.65 12.24 5.43
N LEU A 127 10.34 12.45 5.48
CA LEU A 127 9.37 11.46 5.02
C LEU A 127 9.50 11.21 3.52
N VAL A 128 9.65 12.26 2.72
CA VAL A 128 9.85 12.15 1.27
C VAL A 128 11.09 11.32 0.95
N VAL A 129 12.22 11.58 1.61
CA VAL A 129 13.45 10.81 1.43
C VAL A 129 13.26 9.34 1.82
N ALA A 130 12.64 9.07 2.98
CA ALA A 130 12.42 7.71 3.45
C ALA A 130 11.54 6.88 2.50
N VAL A 131 10.47 7.48 1.95
CA VAL A 131 9.56 6.79 1.03
C VAL A 131 10.17 6.58 -0.35
N LYS A 132 10.97 7.53 -0.85
CA LYS A 132 11.75 7.34 -2.09
C LYS A 132 12.70 6.15 -1.95
N HIS A 133 13.46 6.10 -0.86
CA HIS A 133 14.34 4.97 -0.56
C HIS A 133 13.56 3.65 -0.46
N LEU A 134 12.39 3.66 0.19
CA LEU A 134 11.52 2.48 0.30
C LEU A 134 11.03 1.98 -1.07
N TYR A 135 10.64 2.91 -1.96
CA TYR A 135 10.22 2.59 -3.32
C TYR A 135 11.35 1.93 -4.12
N GLU A 136 12.55 2.50 -4.08
CA GLU A 136 13.70 2.02 -4.84
C GLU A 136 14.22 0.67 -4.35
N THR A 137 14.19 0.42 -3.04
CA THR A 137 14.86 -0.73 -2.42
C THR A 137 13.97 -1.93 -2.10
N LYS A 138 12.68 -1.73 -1.82
CA LYS A 138 11.80 -2.78 -1.27
C LYS A 138 10.52 -2.99 -2.08
N LEU A 139 9.61 -2.02 -2.07
CA LEU A 139 8.23 -2.25 -2.50
C LEU A 139 8.08 -2.22 -4.02
N LYS A 140 8.81 -1.33 -4.71
CA LYS A 140 8.67 -1.05 -6.16
C LYS A 140 7.23 -0.77 -6.62
N ASP A 141 6.32 -0.50 -5.68
CA ASP A 141 4.94 -0.12 -5.95
C ASP A 141 4.85 1.41 -5.97
N ALA A 142 4.52 1.97 -7.14
CA ALA A 142 4.42 3.42 -7.32
C ALA A 142 3.23 4.03 -6.56
N SER A 143 2.27 3.21 -6.09
CA SER A 143 1.12 3.68 -5.32
C SER A 143 1.52 4.37 -4.02
N ILE A 144 2.65 3.98 -3.42
CA ILE A 144 3.16 4.58 -2.18
C ILE A 144 3.69 6.00 -2.38
N LEU A 145 3.99 6.39 -3.62
CA LEU A 145 4.49 7.71 -3.97
C LEU A 145 3.36 8.72 -4.17
N ILE A 146 2.16 8.26 -4.54
CA ILE A 146 0.99 9.10 -4.87
C ILE A 146 0.78 10.24 -3.85
N PRO A 147 0.76 9.98 -2.53
CA PRO A 147 0.46 11.04 -1.59
C PRO A 147 1.54 12.13 -1.49
N LEU A 148 2.75 11.83 -1.99
CA LEU A 148 3.92 12.72 -1.95
C LEU A 148 4.16 13.47 -3.27
N LEU A 149 3.46 13.12 -4.35
CA LEU A 149 3.72 13.66 -5.69
C LEU A 149 3.62 15.19 -5.78
N SER A 150 2.79 15.82 -4.95
CA SER A 150 2.69 17.29 -4.87
C SER A 150 3.97 17.97 -4.38
N SER A 151 4.86 17.23 -3.71
CA SER A 151 6.17 17.71 -3.22
C SER A 151 7.32 17.40 -4.18
N PHE A 152 7.08 16.66 -5.27
CA PHE A 152 8.14 16.25 -6.19
C PHE A 152 8.35 17.32 -7.25
N PRO A 153 9.61 17.66 -7.59
CA PRO A 153 9.90 18.48 -8.75
C PRO A 153 9.68 17.68 -10.05
N LYS A 154 9.53 18.39 -11.16
CA LYS A 154 9.27 17.83 -12.49
C LYS A 154 10.26 16.72 -12.86
N GLU A 155 11.54 16.95 -12.58
CA GLU A 155 12.66 16.06 -12.93
C GLU A 155 12.55 14.70 -12.23
N GLU A 156 11.88 14.64 -11.08
CA GLU A 156 11.64 13.40 -10.35
C GLU A 156 10.31 12.74 -10.73
N VAL A 157 9.29 13.51 -11.11
CA VAL A 157 8.00 12.96 -11.53
C VAL A 157 8.12 12.25 -12.88
N LEU A 158 8.83 12.85 -13.85
CA LEU A 158 8.92 12.31 -15.22
C LEU A 158 9.44 10.85 -15.30
N PRO A 159 10.53 10.46 -14.60
CA PRO A 159 10.98 9.06 -14.60
C PRO A 159 10.00 8.07 -13.98
N ILE A 160 9.17 8.52 -13.03
CA ILE A 160 8.20 7.66 -12.32
C ILE A 160 6.87 7.61 -13.09
N PHE A 161 6.58 8.61 -13.93
CA PHE A 161 5.30 8.78 -14.63
C PHE A 161 4.80 7.53 -15.38
N PRO A 162 5.64 6.76 -16.12
CA PRO A 162 5.18 5.52 -16.76
C PRO A 162 4.65 4.50 -15.75
N ARG A 163 5.24 4.42 -14.55
CA ARG A 163 4.79 3.52 -13.48
C ARG A 163 3.46 3.97 -12.88
N LEU A 164 3.19 5.28 -12.85
CA LEU A 164 1.89 5.81 -12.42
C LEU A 164 0.79 5.49 -13.43
N VAL A 165 1.09 5.57 -14.73
CA VAL A 165 0.17 5.19 -15.82
C VAL A 165 -0.16 3.69 -15.78
N ASP A 166 0.78 2.86 -15.35
CA ASP A 166 0.56 1.41 -15.24
C ASP A 166 -0.32 1.00 -14.04
N LEU A 167 -0.61 1.91 -13.10
CA LEU A 167 -1.49 1.66 -11.96
C LEU A 167 -2.97 1.48 -12.38
N SER A 168 -3.84 1.13 -11.44
CA SER A 168 -5.29 1.11 -11.71
C SER A 168 -5.80 2.51 -12.07
N PRO A 169 -6.91 2.63 -12.82
CA PRO A 169 -7.45 3.92 -13.23
C PRO A 169 -7.66 4.88 -12.06
N ASP A 170 -8.25 4.40 -10.96
CA ASP A 170 -8.48 5.23 -9.75
C ASP A 170 -7.16 5.77 -9.17
N ARG A 171 -6.13 4.93 -9.12
CA ARG A 171 -4.82 5.32 -8.58
C ARG A 171 -4.08 6.28 -9.51
N PHE A 172 -4.24 6.12 -10.82
CA PHE A 172 -3.72 7.09 -11.79
C PHE A 172 -4.43 8.44 -11.65
N GLN A 173 -5.74 8.47 -11.42
CA GLN A 173 -6.50 9.71 -11.18
C GLN A 173 -6.02 10.41 -9.90
N ASP A 174 -5.82 9.66 -8.81
CA ASP A 174 -5.25 10.21 -7.57
C ASP A 174 -3.86 10.80 -7.82
N ALA A 175 -3.02 10.09 -8.57
CA ALA A 175 -1.68 10.55 -8.93
C ALA A 175 -1.72 11.84 -9.77
N LEU A 176 -2.57 11.87 -10.78
CA LEU A 176 -2.77 13.00 -11.67
C LEU A 176 -3.23 14.24 -10.88
N ALA A 177 -4.20 14.07 -9.98
CA ALA A 177 -4.69 15.15 -9.13
C ALA A 177 -3.55 15.74 -8.27
N ARG A 178 -2.70 14.90 -7.67
CA ARG A 178 -1.57 15.35 -6.85
C ARG A 178 -0.47 16.06 -7.65
N ILE A 179 -0.18 15.58 -8.86
CA ILE A 179 0.78 16.20 -9.79
C ILE A 179 0.31 17.59 -10.22
N LEU A 180 -0.98 17.72 -10.57
CA LEU A 180 -1.59 18.96 -11.04
C LEU A 180 -1.90 19.96 -9.92
N GLN A 181 -2.09 19.48 -8.69
CA GLN A 181 -2.27 20.34 -7.51
C GLN A 181 -0.96 21.02 -7.12
N GLY A 182 0.14 20.26 -7.07
CA GLY A 182 1.44 20.77 -6.65
C GLY A 182 1.49 21.24 -5.19
N SER A 183 2.55 21.96 -4.83
CA SER A 183 2.69 22.60 -3.52
C SER A 183 2.59 24.12 -3.62
N ALA A 184 2.28 24.78 -2.50
CA ALA A 184 2.22 26.24 -2.43
C ALA A 184 3.55 26.94 -2.81
N HIS A 185 4.69 26.23 -2.73
CA HIS A 185 6.02 26.81 -2.94
C HIS A 185 6.59 26.49 -4.33
N THR A 186 6.15 25.39 -4.95
CA THR A 186 6.71 24.86 -6.20
C THR A 186 5.71 24.87 -7.35
N GLY A 187 4.42 25.09 -7.08
CA GLY A 187 3.36 24.92 -8.07
C GLY A 187 3.20 23.44 -8.48
N PRO A 188 2.41 23.17 -9.54
CA PRO A 188 2.22 21.82 -10.07
C PRO A 188 3.53 21.24 -10.59
N ALA A 189 3.76 19.95 -10.33
CA ALA A 189 4.96 19.28 -10.82
C ALA A 189 4.97 19.15 -12.35
N LEU A 190 3.78 18.99 -12.95
CA LEU A 190 3.56 19.04 -14.39
C LEU A 190 2.32 19.88 -14.67
N THR A 191 2.38 20.73 -15.70
CA THR A 191 1.18 21.36 -16.26
C THR A 191 0.32 20.34 -17.02
N PRO A 192 -0.98 20.60 -17.24
CA PRO A 192 -1.83 19.71 -18.04
C PRO A 192 -1.26 19.38 -19.43
N ALA A 193 -0.63 20.36 -20.10
CA ALA A 193 0.00 20.11 -21.40
C ALA A 193 1.21 19.16 -21.27
N GLU A 194 2.02 19.32 -20.21
CA GLU A 194 3.16 18.44 -19.94
C GLU A 194 2.73 17.03 -19.54
N VAL A 195 1.59 16.86 -18.87
CA VAL A 195 1.00 15.52 -18.62
C VAL A 195 0.69 14.83 -19.94
N LEU A 196 0.01 15.50 -20.88
CA LEU A 196 -0.28 14.92 -22.20
C LEU A 196 0.99 14.56 -22.95
N ILE A 197 1.99 15.44 -22.93
CA ILE A 197 3.29 15.18 -23.54
C ILE A 197 3.95 13.96 -22.90
N ALA A 198 3.99 13.90 -21.56
CA ALA A 198 4.57 12.78 -20.81
C ALA A 198 3.86 11.45 -21.10
N ILE A 199 2.53 11.44 -21.31
CA ILE A 199 1.80 10.24 -21.75
C ILE A 199 2.28 9.79 -23.14
N HIS A 200 2.50 10.73 -24.06
CA HIS A 200 2.97 10.43 -25.42
C HIS A 200 4.43 10.02 -25.50
N ASP A 201 5.25 10.43 -24.54
CA ASP A 201 6.66 10.06 -24.42
C ASP A 201 6.85 8.63 -23.88
N ILE A 202 5.80 8.00 -23.32
CA ILE A 202 5.86 6.60 -22.87
C ILE A 202 6.07 5.69 -24.07
N ASN A 203 7.14 4.91 -24.03
CA ASN A 203 7.38 3.83 -24.96
C ASN A 203 6.91 2.51 -24.34
N PRO A 204 5.84 1.87 -24.86
CA PRO A 204 5.27 0.66 -24.25
C PRO A 204 6.26 -0.49 -24.06
N GLU A 205 7.22 -0.66 -24.97
CA GLU A 205 8.22 -1.72 -24.90
C GLU A 205 9.32 -1.41 -23.90
N LYS A 206 9.90 -0.20 -23.98
CA LYS A 206 10.99 0.24 -23.11
C LYS A 206 10.54 0.39 -21.67
N ASP A 207 9.40 1.04 -21.47
CA ASP A 207 8.86 1.36 -20.15
C ASP A 207 8.03 0.21 -19.58
N LYS A 208 7.78 -0.85 -20.36
CA LYS A 208 6.99 -2.03 -19.95
C LYS A 208 5.60 -1.64 -19.44
N VAL A 209 4.96 -0.72 -20.15
CA VAL A 209 3.60 -0.25 -19.86
C VAL A 209 2.70 -0.70 -21.01
N PRO A 210 1.61 -1.45 -20.77
CA PRO A 210 0.72 -1.87 -21.84
C PRO A 210 0.19 -0.67 -22.63
N LEU A 211 0.22 -0.72 -23.97
CA LEU A 211 -0.27 0.37 -24.83
C LEU A 211 -1.70 0.80 -24.47
N LYS A 212 -2.55 -0.16 -24.08
CA LYS A 212 -3.91 0.11 -23.59
C LYS A 212 -3.92 1.05 -22.38
N LYS A 213 -3.01 0.89 -21.42
CA LYS A 213 -2.90 1.79 -20.25
C LYS A 213 -2.54 3.21 -20.64
N VAL A 214 -1.62 3.37 -21.60
CA VAL A 214 -1.23 4.68 -22.14
C VAL A 214 -2.42 5.36 -22.83
N ILE A 215 -3.17 4.59 -23.61
CA ILE A 215 -4.42 5.03 -24.27
C ILE A 215 -5.48 5.46 -23.23
N ASP A 216 -5.69 4.63 -22.21
CA ASP A 216 -6.70 4.87 -21.17
C ASP A 216 -6.33 6.13 -20.35
N ALA A 217 -5.04 6.31 -20.03
CA ALA A 217 -4.53 7.52 -19.38
C ALA A 217 -4.74 8.78 -20.23
N CYS A 218 -4.47 8.70 -21.54
CA CYS A 218 -4.75 9.81 -22.46
C CYS A 218 -6.24 10.14 -22.46
N THR A 219 -7.11 9.12 -22.56
CA THR A 219 -8.57 9.30 -22.58
C THR A 219 -9.08 9.92 -21.28
N ALA A 220 -8.56 9.47 -20.13
CA ALA A 220 -8.83 10.05 -18.81
C ALA A 220 -8.52 11.56 -18.74
N CYS A 221 -7.47 12.05 -19.42
CA CYS A 221 -7.20 13.48 -19.50
C CYS A 221 -8.30 14.23 -20.27
N PHE A 222 -8.79 13.70 -21.39
CA PHE A 222 -9.87 14.32 -22.19
C PHE A 222 -11.22 14.36 -21.46
N GLU A 223 -11.46 13.44 -20.53
CA GLU A 223 -12.66 13.44 -19.68
C GLU A 223 -12.67 14.61 -18.69
N GLN A 224 -11.51 15.13 -18.31
CA GLN A 224 -11.37 16.28 -17.41
C GLN A 224 -11.33 17.63 -18.16
N ARG A 225 -12.43 17.98 -18.86
CA ARG A 225 -12.51 19.15 -19.77
C ARG A 225 -12.24 20.52 -19.13
N THR A 226 -12.39 20.63 -17.81
CA THR A 226 -12.07 21.87 -17.06
C THR A 226 -10.57 22.06 -16.86
N VAL A 227 -9.80 20.97 -16.88
CA VAL A 227 -8.34 20.94 -16.69
C VAL A 227 -7.64 20.89 -18.04
N PHE A 228 -8.08 20.00 -18.94
CA PHE A 228 -7.53 19.81 -20.28
C PHE A 228 -8.41 20.53 -21.30
N THR A 229 -8.27 21.86 -21.30
CA THR A 229 -9.02 22.74 -22.20
C THR A 229 -8.48 22.70 -23.63
N GLN A 230 -9.21 23.32 -24.58
CA GLN A 230 -8.75 23.48 -25.96
C GLN A 230 -7.33 24.06 -26.04
N GLN A 231 -7.04 25.14 -25.32
CA GLN A 231 -5.70 25.78 -25.34
C GLN A 231 -4.59 24.85 -24.82
N VAL A 232 -4.89 24.01 -23.83
CA VAL A 232 -3.95 23.01 -23.30
C VAL A 232 -3.64 21.96 -24.36
N LEU A 233 -4.68 21.48 -25.07
CA LEU A 233 -4.54 20.51 -26.14
C LEU A 233 -3.75 21.08 -27.32
N GLU A 234 -4.05 22.30 -27.76
CA GLU A 234 -3.29 23.00 -28.81
C GLU A 234 -1.80 23.07 -28.45
N LYS A 235 -1.51 23.49 -27.22
CA LYS A 235 -0.12 23.60 -26.74
C LYS A 235 0.59 22.24 -26.75
N ALA A 236 -0.08 21.17 -26.31
CA ALA A 236 0.48 19.83 -26.31
C ALA A 236 0.69 19.30 -27.74
N LEU A 237 -0.31 19.42 -28.62
CA LEU A 237 -0.24 18.95 -30.01
C LEU A 237 0.83 19.68 -30.82
N ASN A 238 0.93 21.00 -30.69
CA ASN A 238 1.99 21.79 -31.33
C ASN A 238 3.38 21.38 -30.84
N LYS A 239 3.52 20.96 -29.57
CA LYS A 239 4.81 20.44 -29.09
C LYS A 239 5.10 19.03 -29.61
N LEU A 240 4.09 18.18 -29.72
CA LEU A 240 4.23 16.77 -30.12
C LEU A 240 4.51 16.60 -31.61
N VAL A 241 4.01 17.48 -32.48
CA VAL A 241 4.26 17.42 -33.93
C VAL A 241 5.72 17.69 -34.28
N ASP A 242 6.41 18.49 -33.45
CA ASP A 242 7.82 18.81 -33.63
C ASP A 242 8.77 17.68 -33.16
N ASN A 243 8.24 16.63 -32.52
CA ASN A 243 9.07 15.52 -32.04
C ASN A 243 9.49 14.61 -33.21
N VAL A 244 10.76 14.17 -33.19
CA VAL A 244 11.32 13.23 -34.16
C VAL A 244 11.87 12.01 -33.42
N PRO A 245 11.30 10.80 -33.62
CA PRO A 245 10.12 10.50 -34.43
C PRO A 245 8.81 11.02 -33.79
N ILE A 246 7.77 11.18 -34.62
CA ILE A 246 6.43 11.56 -34.15
C ILE A 246 5.91 10.50 -33.17
N PRO A 247 5.32 10.88 -32.02
CA PRO A 247 4.81 9.94 -31.03
C PRO A 247 3.73 9.00 -31.58
N LEU A 248 3.74 7.75 -31.10
CA LEU A 248 2.89 6.68 -31.60
C LEU A 248 1.38 7.01 -31.54
N LEU A 249 0.94 7.70 -30.49
CA LEU A 249 -0.47 8.04 -30.27
C LEU A 249 -0.88 9.39 -30.88
N PHE A 250 0.04 10.11 -31.55
CA PHE A 250 -0.19 11.49 -31.99
C PHE A 250 -1.47 11.66 -32.82
N MET A 251 -1.62 10.89 -33.91
CA MET A 251 -2.79 11.03 -34.80
C MET A 251 -4.10 10.68 -34.10
N ARG A 252 -4.08 9.73 -33.15
CA ARG A 252 -5.26 9.40 -32.34
C ARG A 252 -5.66 10.59 -31.48
N THR A 253 -4.68 11.23 -30.85
CA THR A 253 -4.89 12.39 -29.98
C THR A 253 -5.40 13.59 -30.77
N VAL A 254 -4.93 13.81 -32.01
CA VAL A 254 -5.48 14.83 -32.92
C VAL A 254 -6.96 14.59 -33.18
N ILE A 255 -7.35 13.36 -33.54
CA ILE A 255 -8.76 13.00 -33.79
C ILE A 255 -9.60 13.22 -32.54
N GLN A 256 -9.16 12.73 -31.38
CA GLN A 256 -9.85 12.92 -30.11
C GLN A 256 -9.99 14.40 -29.73
N ALA A 257 -8.99 15.22 -30.04
CA ALA A 257 -9.03 16.65 -29.79
C ALA A 257 -10.06 17.35 -30.69
N LEU A 258 -10.08 17.06 -32.00
CA LEU A 258 -11.07 17.59 -32.93
C LEU A 258 -12.51 17.20 -32.55
N ASP A 259 -12.71 15.95 -32.11
CA ASP A 259 -14.01 15.47 -31.63
C ASP A 259 -14.45 16.19 -30.34
N ALA A 260 -13.51 16.42 -29.41
CA ALA A 260 -13.79 17.10 -28.15
C ALA A 260 -13.99 18.62 -28.32
N PHE A 261 -13.27 19.24 -29.26
CA PHE A 261 -13.27 20.68 -29.51
C PHE A 261 -13.19 20.95 -31.03
N PRO A 262 -14.33 21.01 -31.74
CA PRO A 262 -14.37 21.19 -33.19
C PRO A 262 -13.73 22.51 -33.70
N ALA A 263 -13.55 23.50 -32.82
CA ALA A 263 -12.89 24.77 -33.13
C ALA A 263 -11.35 24.68 -33.25
N LEU A 264 -10.77 23.49 -33.08
CA LEU A 264 -9.33 23.20 -33.28
C LEU A 264 -8.95 22.97 -34.75
N GLY A 265 -9.93 22.69 -35.62
CA GLY A 265 -9.74 22.32 -37.03
C GLY A 265 -9.68 23.50 -37.99
#